data_AF-A0A267GZ29-F1
#
_entry.id   AF-A0A267GZ29-F1
#
_cell.length_a   1.000
_cell.length_b   1.000
_cell.length_c   1.000
_cell.angle_alpha   90.00
_cell.angle_beta   90.00
_cell.angle_gamma   90.00
#
_symmetry.space_group_name_H-M   'P 1'
#
loop_
_entity.id
_entity.type
_entity.pdbx_description
1 polymer ?
#
loop_
_entity_poly.entity_id
_entity_poly.type
_entity_poly.pdbx_seq_one_letter_code
_entity_poly.pdbx_strand_id
1 'polypeptide(L)'
;LNCMPGVASSASLLTAAFRVPSAGLRTSSCLANICWYRLRRGLPPNGNERGPLTDLPDWTFADGRPTPFSTSGQQRRHAANRQVAQQALAAMESVDLAAKADELRQRVQQAEAERLRPGLRPKGDAMLA
;
A
#
# COMPACT_ATOMS: atom_id res chain seq x y z
N LEU A 1 -7.92 16.03 9.62
CA LEU A 1 -8.69 15.45 10.74
C LEU A 1 -9.22 14.08 10.30
N ASN A 2 -8.46 13.07 10.72
CA ASN A 2 -8.64 11.61 10.69
C ASN A 2 -9.95 11.03 10.12
N CYS A 3 -9.84 10.28 9.02
CA CYS A 3 -10.82 9.25 8.63
C CYS A 3 -10.16 7.88 8.77
N MET A 4 -10.30 7.24 9.93
CA MET A 4 -10.06 5.81 10.11
C MET A 4 -11.19 5.24 10.97
N PRO A 5 -11.91 4.18 10.56
CA PRO A 5 -12.86 3.49 11.42
C PRO A 5 -12.09 2.54 12.36
N GLY A 6 -12.15 2.83 13.66
CA GLY A 6 -11.61 1.97 14.71
C GLY A 6 -12.40 0.67 14.84
N VAL A 7 -11.66 -0.43 15.00
CA VAL A 7 -12.16 -1.75 15.37
C VAL A 7 -12.83 -1.70 16.76
N ALA A 8 -14.09 -2.12 16.84
CA ALA A 8 -14.86 -2.13 18.08
C ALA A 8 -14.68 -3.47 18.81
N SER A 9 -14.03 -3.42 19.98
CA SER A 9 -14.01 -4.51 20.96
C SER A 9 -15.21 -4.39 21.89
N SER A 10 -15.85 -5.52 22.16
CA SER A 10 -17.08 -5.72 22.94
C SER A 10 -17.00 -5.27 24.41
N ALA A 11 -18.05 -4.62 24.92
CA ALA A 11 -18.81 -4.98 26.14
C ALA A 11 -19.57 -3.78 26.74
N SER A 12 -20.66 -4.12 27.44
CA SER A 12 -21.38 -3.37 28.48
C SER A 12 -22.67 -2.60 28.12
N LEU A 13 -23.65 -2.87 28.99
CA LEU A 13 -25.09 -2.68 28.88
C LEU A 13 -25.57 -1.30 29.38
N LEU A 14 -26.68 -0.85 28.78
CA LEU A 14 -27.74 0.03 29.32
C LEU A 14 -27.37 1.45 29.76
N THR A 15 -27.64 2.42 28.87
CA THR A 15 -28.24 3.71 29.24
C THR A 15 -29.08 4.21 28.06
N ALA A 16 -30.40 4.18 28.20
CA ALA A 16 -31.32 4.78 27.24
C ALA A 16 -31.30 6.30 27.40
N ALA A 17 -30.35 6.97 26.75
CA ALA A 17 -30.33 8.41 26.64
C ALA A 17 -31.26 8.84 25.49
N PHE A 18 -32.31 9.60 25.84
CA PHE A 18 -33.25 10.23 24.93
C PHE A 18 -32.48 11.07 23.90
N ARG A 19 -32.36 10.55 22.66
CA ARG A 19 -31.68 11.25 21.57
C ARG A 19 -32.61 12.33 21.03
N VAL A 20 -32.45 13.55 21.53
CA VAL A 20 -33.03 14.74 20.88
C VAL A 20 -32.51 14.77 19.43
N PRO A 21 -33.38 14.73 18.41
CA PRO A 21 -32.94 14.94 17.04
C PRO A 21 -32.69 16.43 16.87
N SER A 22 -31.48 16.88 17.23
CA SER A 22 -30.98 18.13 16.70
C SER A 22 -30.79 17.91 15.20
N ALA A 23 -31.74 18.39 14.40
CA ALA A 23 -31.59 18.60 12.98
C ALA A 23 -30.60 19.75 12.76
N GLY A 24 -29.36 19.57 13.21
CA GLY A 24 -28.24 20.36 12.75
C GLY A 24 -27.98 19.97 11.29
N LEU A 25 -27.98 20.94 10.40
CA LEU A 25 -27.44 20.79 9.05
C LEU A 25 -26.04 20.19 9.17
N ARG A 26 -25.92 18.88 8.98
CA ARG A 26 -24.64 18.15 8.99
C ARG A 26 -23.88 18.54 7.73
N THR A 27 -23.13 19.63 7.77
CA THR A 27 -22.13 19.99 6.75
C THR A 27 -21.10 18.87 6.52
N SER A 28 -20.96 17.94 7.47
CA SER A 28 -20.13 16.74 7.34
C SER A 28 -20.64 15.73 6.30
N SER A 29 -21.95 15.59 6.07
CA SER A 29 -22.46 14.62 5.08
C SER A 29 -22.20 15.08 3.65
N CYS A 30 -22.31 16.38 3.36
CA CYS A 30 -21.99 16.94 2.05
C CYS A 30 -20.50 16.77 1.72
N LEU A 31 -19.61 17.06 2.67
CA LEU A 31 -18.17 16.85 2.49
C LEU A 31 -17.83 15.36 2.33
N ALA A 32 -18.47 14.47 3.10
CA ALA A 32 -18.31 13.03 2.96
C ALA A 32 -18.77 12.53 1.57
N ASN A 33 -19.91 13.01 1.08
CA ASN A 33 -20.42 12.66 -0.25
C ASN A 33 -19.47 13.10 -1.37
N ILE A 34 -18.88 14.29 -1.26
CA ILE A 34 -17.89 14.79 -2.23
C ILE A 34 -16.60 13.95 -2.18
N CYS A 35 -16.10 13.62 -0.98
CA CYS A 35 -14.95 12.73 -0.83
C CYS A 35 -15.20 11.35 -1.46
N TRP A 36 -16.38 10.77 -1.22
CA TRP A 36 -16.77 9.48 -1.80
C TRP A 36 -16.89 9.53 -3.31
N TYR A 37 -17.49 10.58 -3.86
CA TYR A 37 -17.56 10.79 -5.29
C TYR A 37 -16.16 10.85 -5.92
N ARG A 38 -15.22 11.55 -5.28
CA ARG A 38 -13.84 11.66 -5.75
C ARG A 38 -13.09 10.32 -5.68
N LEU A 39 -13.18 9.62 -4.55
CA LEU A 39 -12.56 8.30 -4.38
C LEU A 39 -13.06 7.29 -5.42
N ARG A 40 -14.38 7.27 -5.70
CA ARG A 40 -14.97 6.41 -6.74
C ARG A 40 -14.42 6.70 -8.14
N ARG A 41 -13.90 7.90 -8.37
CA ARG A 41 -13.28 8.31 -9.63
C ARG A 41 -11.74 8.21 -9.61
N GLY A 42 -11.16 7.60 -8.59
CA GLY A 42 -9.70 7.49 -8.43
C GLY A 42 -9.00 8.79 -8.04
N LEU A 43 -9.75 9.84 -7.66
CA LEU A 43 -9.21 11.11 -7.21
C LEU A 43 -8.92 11.06 -5.70
N PRO A 44 -7.98 11.88 -5.19
CA PRO A 44 -7.77 12.00 -3.75
C PRO A 44 -9.04 12.53 -3.06
N PRO A 45 -9.33 12.11 -1.82
CA PRO A 45 -10.50 12.55 -1.08
C PRO A 45 -10.49 14.07 -0.88
N ASN A 46 -9.32 14.64 -0.56
CA ASN A 46 -9.13 16.08 -0.49
C ASN A 46 -8.72 16.65 -1.86
N GLY A 47 -9.29 17.81 -2.21
CA GLY A 47 -8.92 18.64 -3.36
C GLY A 47 -7.45 18.98 -3.44
N ASN A 48 -6.86 19.29 -2.29
CA ASN A 48 -5.56 19.94 -2.24
C ASN A 48 -4.41 18.94 -2.02
N GLU A 49 -4.70 17.64 -1.91
CA GLU A 49 -3.69 16.61 -1.63
C GLU A 49 -2.74 16.37 -2.80
N ARG A 50 -3.30 16.12 -3.99
CA ARG A 50 -2.55 15.82 -5.23
C ARG A 50 -3.41 16.13 -6.45
N GLY A 51 -2.77 16.39 -7.59
CA GLY A 51 -3.43 16.65 -8.85
C GLY A 51 -3.12 18.04 -9.41
N PRO A 52 -3.77 18.40 -10.53
CA PRO A 52 -3.35 19.56 -11.31
C PRO A 52 -3.47 20.89 -10.56
N LEU A 53 -4.41 21.00 -9.62
CA LEU A 53 -4.55 22.20 -8.78
C LEU A 53 -3.35 22.45 -7.87
N THR A 54 -2.65 21.38 -7.45
CA THR A 54 -1.63 21.44 -6.41
C THR A 54 -0.20 21.23 -6.96
N ASP A 55 -0.11 20.48 -8.06
CA ASP A 55 1.17 20.04 -8.64
C ASP A 55 1.61 20.91 -9.83
N LEU A 56 0.70 21.63 -10.49
CA LEU A 56 1.08 22.63 -11.51
C LEU A 56 1.51 23.95 -10.85
N PRO A 57 2.31 24.77 -11.56
CA PRO A 57 2.66 26.10 -11.10
C PRO A 57 1.47 27.06 -11.24
N ASP A 58 1.26 27.91 -10.24
CA ASP A 58 0.18 28.91 -10.22
C ASP A 58 0.36 30.04 -11.26
N TRP A 59 1.60 30.26 -11.71
CA TRP A 59 1.98 31.30 -12.66
C TRP A 59 3.16 30.83 -13.51
N THR A 60 3.38 31.48 -14.66
CA THR A 60 4.53 31.27 -15.56
C THR A 60 5.03 32.62 -16.09
N PHE A 61 6.30 32.69 -16.52
CA PHE A 61 6.83 33.91 -17.14
C PHE A 61 6.18 34.14 -18.51
N ALA A 62 5.95 35.39 -18.89
CA ALA A 62 5.41 35.74 -20.21
C ALA A 62 6.29 35.23 -21.36
N ASP A 63 7.60 35.12 -21.13
CA ASP A 63 8.57 34.55 -22.06
C ASP A 63 8.43 33.03 -22.27
N GLY A 64 7.52 32.36 -21.53
CA GLY A 64 7.35 30.91 -21.56
C GLY A 64 8.41 30.13 -20.78
N ARG A 65 9.27 30.81 -20.01
CA ARG A 65 10.26 30.15 -19.15
C ARG A 65 9.53 29.36 -18.04
N PRO A 66 10.02 28.16 -17.70
CA PRO A 66 9.40 27.36 -16.66
C PRO A 66 9.54 28.06 -15.31
N THR A 67 8.49 27.94 -14.50
CA THR A 67 8.47 28.49 -13.15
C THR A 67 9.43 27.68 -12.28
N PRO A 68 10.40 28.32 -11.60
CA PRO A 68 11.20 27.61 -10.62
C PRO A 68 10.26 27.02 -9.56
N PHE A 69 10.65 25.93 -8.90
CA PHE A 69 9.88 25.36 -7.80
C PHE A 69 9.77 26.38 -6.66
N SER A 70 8.76 27.23 -6.69
CA SER A 70 8.64 28.41 -5.81
C SER A 70 8.30 28.00 -4.38
N THR A 71 7.66 26.83 -4.21
CA THR A 71 7.15 26.37 -2.93
C THR A 71 7.92 25.15 -2.45
N SER A 72 8.53 25.27 -1.27
CA SER A 72 9.21 24.16 -0.57
C SER A 72 8.32 22.91 -0.42
N GLY A 73 7.00 23.09 -0.36
CA GLY A 73 6.01 22.00 -0.34
C GLY A 73 6.04 21.09 -1.58
N GLN A 74 6.13 21.64 -2.79
CA GLN A 74 6.21 20.81 -4.02
C GLN A 74 7.48 19.96 -4.03
N GLN A 75 8.63 20.57 -3.67
CA GLN A 75 9.90 19.86 -3.58
C GLN A 75 9.85 18.73 -2.54
N ARG A 76 9.30 19.01 -1.35
CA ARG A 76 9.11 18.00 -0.29
C ARG A 76 8.23 16.84 -0.75
N ARG A 77 7.11 17.12 -1.43
CA ARG A 77 6.24 16.07 -1.99
C ARG A 77 6.96 15.22 -3.03
N HIS A 78 7.72 15.84 -3.93
CA HIS A 78 8.53 15.10 -4.90
C HIS A 78 9.59 14.22 -4.22
N ALA A 79 10.28 14.73 -3.21
CA ALA A 79 11.27 13.96 -2.46
C ALA A 79 10.63 12.77 -1.72
N ALA A 80 9.51 13.00 -1.03
CA ALA A 80 8.77 11.95 -0.34
C ALA A 80 8.26 10.87 -1.31
N ASN A 81 7.71 11.27 -2.47
CA ASN A 81 7.26 10.33 -3.50
C ASN A 81 8.42 9.49 -4.05
N ARG A 82 9.60 10.09 -4.24
CA ARG A 82 10.82 9.36 -4.65
C ARG A 82 11.24 8.34 -3.60
N GLN A 83 11.23 8.73 -2.32
CA GLN A 83 11.59 7.83 -1.23
C GLN A 83 10.66 6.61 -1.17
N VAL A 84 9.34 6.84 -1.27
CA VAL A 84 8.36 5.74 -1.29
C VAL A 84 8.56 4.83 -2.49
N ALA A 85 8.83 5.40 -3.68
CA ALA A 85 9.11 4.62 -4.88
C ALA A 85 10.36 3.75 -4.73
N GLN A 86 11.44 4.30 -4.18
CA GLN A 86 12.69 3.56 -3.91
C GLN A 86 12.47 2.43 -2.92
N GLN A 87 11.71 2.66 -1.85
CA GLN A 87 11.36 1.64 -0.87
C GLN A 87 10.53 0.50 -1.49
N ALA A 88 9.55 0.84 -2.33
CA ALA A 88 8.75 -0.16 -3.04
C ALA A 88 9.61 -1.03 -3.97
N LEU A 89 10.53 -0.42 -4.72
CA LEU A 89 11.44 -1.15 -5.60
C LEU A 89 12.38 -2.07 -4.82
N ALA A 90 12.99 -1.57 -3.74
CA ALA A 90 13.86 -2.38 -2.89
C ALA A 90 13.11 -3.56 -2.26
N ALA A 91 11.86 -3.36 -1.85
CA ALA A 91 11.02 -4.44 -1.33
C ALA A 91 10.74 -5.50 -2.41
N MET A 92 10.38 -5.10 -3.62
CA MET A 92 10.16 -6.03 -4.74
C MET A 92 11.43 -6.84 -5.06
N GLU A 93 12.57 -6.17 -5.15
CA GLU A 93 13.86 -6.83 -5.39
C GLU A 93 14.20 -7.84 -4.29
N SER A 94 13.96 -7.51 -3.02
CA SER A 94 14.23 -8.44 -1.91
C SER A 94 13.38 -9.71 -1.99
N VAL A 95 12.13 -9.60 -2.44
CA VAL A 95 11.23 -10.74 -2.62
C VAL A 95 11.68 -11.61 -3.79
N ASP A 96 12.08 -10.99 -4.91
CA ASP A 96 12.59 -11.71 -6.08
C ASP A 96 13.88 -12.47 -5.77
N LEU A 97 14.79 -11.86 -5.01
CA LEU A 97 16.02 -12.50 -4.56
C LEU A 97 15.74 -13.68 -3.61
N ALA A 98 14.79 -13.54 -2.69
CA ALA A 98 14.38 -14.63 -1.80
C ALA A 98 13.80 -15.81 -2.59
N ALA A 99 12.92 -15.54 -3.56
CA ALA A 99 12.34 -16.57 -4.41
C ALA A 99 13.42 -17.34 -5.20
N LYS A 100 14.38 -16.62 -5.80
CA LYS A 100 15.52 -17.25 -6.50
C LYS A 100 16.40 -18.08 -5.58
N ALA A 101 16.66 -17.60 -4.37
CA ALA A 101 17.46 -18.32 -3.39
C ALA A 101 16.78 -19.64 -2.96
N ASP A 102 15.46 -19.63 -2.79
CA ASP A 102 14.71 -20.83 -2.42
C ASP A 102 14.62 -21.83 -3.58
N GLU A 103 14.45 -21.36 -4.82
CA GLU A 103 14.52 -22.22 -6.00
C GLU A 103 15.89 -22.91 -6.10
N LEU A 104 16.99 -22.18 -5.88
CA LEU A 104 18.33 -22.75 -5.88
C LEU A 104 18.50 -23.78 -4.76
N ARG A 105 17.99 -23.51 -3.55
CA ARG A 105 18.01 -24.47 -2.44
C ARG A 105 17.27 -25.75 -2.79
N GLN A 106 16.08 -25.65 -3.38
CA GLN A 106 15.30 -26.81 -3.81
C GLN A 106 16.04 -27.64 -4.86
N ARG A 107 16.66 -26.98 -5.85
CA ARG A 107 17.45 -27.67 -6.88
C ARG A 107 18.66 -28.41 -6.29
N VAL A 108 19.36 -27.79 -5.33
CA VAL A 108 20.49 -28.43 -4.63
C VAL A 108 20.00 -29.63 -3.82
N GLN A 109 18.91 -29.48 -3.05
CA GLN A 109 18.32 -30.58 -2.27
C GLN A 109 17.87 -31.73 -3.16
N GLN A 110 17.26 -31.45 -4.31
CA GLN A 110 16.86 -32.47 -5.28
C GLN A 110 18.09 -33.20 -5.84
N ALA A 111 19.13 -32.47 -6.24
CA ALA A 111 20.38 -33.07 -6.72
C ALA A 111 21.08 -33.91 -5.65
N GLU A 112 21.07 -33.48 -4.39
CA GLU A 112 21.60 -34.25 -3.26
C GLU A 112 20.77 -35.52 -3.01
N ALA A 113 19.44 -35.43 -3.03
CA ALA A 113 18.55 -36.57 -2.89
C ALA A 113 18.72 -37.59 -4.04
N GLU A 114 18.89 -37.11 -5.28
CA GLU A 114 19.21 -37.95 -6.43
C GLU A 114 20.57 -38.63 -6.28
N ARG A 115 21.58 -37.92 -5.77
CA ARG A 115 22.92 -38.47 -5.51
C ARG A 115 22.92 -39.55 -4.42
N LEU A 116 22.11 -39.36 -3.38
CA LEU A 116 21.93 -40.32 -2.30
C LEU A 116 20.99 -41.47 -2.67
N ARG A 117 20.33 -41.40 -3.83
CA ARG A 117 19.40 -42.44 -4.27
C ARG A 117 20.15 -43.76 -4.45
N PRO A 118 19.74 -44.84 -3.76
CA PRO A 118 20.41 -46.13 -3.92
C PRO A 118 20.26 -46.62 -5.36
N GLY A 119 21.39 -46.80 -6.04
CA GLY A 119 21.41 -47.27 -7.43
C GLY A 119 21.27 -48.79 -7.59
N LEU A 120 21.42 -49.55 -6.50
CA LEU A 120 21.27 -51.00 -6.50
C LEU A 120 19.86 -51.40 -6.03
N ARG A 121 19.35 -52.50 -6.60
CA ARG A 121 18.07 -53.08 -6.18
C ARG A 121 18.15 -53.52 -4.71
N PRO A 122 17.08 -53.33 -3.92
CA PRO A 122 17.03 -53.84 -2.56
C PRO A 122 17.18 -55.37 -2.54
N LYS A 123 17.83 -55.92 -1.51
CA LYS A 123 18.02 -57.37 -1.30
C LYS A 123 17.57 -57.81 0.09
N GLY A 124 17.24 -59.09 0.23
CA GLY A 124 16.90 -59.72 1.51
C GLY A 124 15.57 -59.22 2.09
N ASP A 125 15.53 -58.97 3.40
CA ASP A 125 14.33 -58.53 4.15
C ASP A 125 13.70 -57.24 3.61
N ALA A 126 14.48 -56.39 2.95
CA ALA A 126 13.98 -55.19 2.28
C ALA A 126 13.03 -55.48 1.09
N MET A 127 12.92 -56.74 0.63
CA MET A 127 11.95 -57.17 -0.38
C MET A 127 10.67 -57.79 0.22
N LEU A 128 10.64 -58.09 1.53
CA LEU A 128 9.52 -58.79 2.18
C LEU A 128 8.54 -57.85 2.92
N ALA A 129 8.81 -56.54 2.91
CA ALA A 129 7.99 -55.49 3.53
C ALA A 129 6.95 -54.90 2.56
#